data_AF-Q6I6J7-F1
#
_entry.id   AF-Q6I6J7-F1
#
_cell.length_a   1.000
_cell.length_b   1.000
_cell.length_c   1.000
_cell.angle_alpha   90.00
_cell.angle_beta   90.00
_cell.angle_gamma   90.00
#
_symmetry.space_group_name_H-M   'P 1'
#
loop_
_entity.id
_entity.type
_entity.pdbx_description
1 polymer ?
#
loop_
_entity_poly.entity_id
_entity_poly.type
_entity_poly.pdbx_seq_one_letter_code
_entity_poly.pdbx_strand_id
1 'polypeptide(L)'
;TRTMHGVMRNIAYLCSLKNHHVWGKDSWQKVVVVIVCDGRLKMNARTLSVLAAMGIYQEGVGKNTVQGTPVEAHMYEYTTQISIDPSLKFRSAERGIVPVQVLLCIKEHNKKKINSHRWAFNAFGPLLQPNVCMLLDVGTMPTARSIYRLWEAFDRDKNVGGACG
;
A
#
# COMPACT_ATOMS: atom_id res chain seq x y z
N THR A 1 0.57 9.69 -7.07
CA THR A 1 1.12 10.49 -5.95
C THR A 1 0.09 10.70 -4.86
N ARG A 2 -1.07 11.32 -5.12
CA ARG A 2 -2.12 11.64 -4.12
C ARG A 2 -2.46 10.51 -3.13
N THR A 3 -2.86 9.34 -3.63
CA THR A 3 -3.24 8.18 -2.82
C THR A 3 -2.11 7.75 -1.88
N MET A 4 -0.93 7.45 -2.42
CA MET A 4 0.21 6.98 -1.63
C MET A 4 0.67 8.00 -0.59
N HIS A 5 0.72 9.29 -0.96
CA HIS A 5 1.05 10.35 -0.01
C HIS A 5 0.03 10.43 1.14
N GLY A 6 -1.27 10.34 0.84
CA GLY A 6 -2.33 10.31 1.85
C GLY A 6 -2.25 9.09 2.78
N VAL A 7 -1.93 7.92 2.23
CA VAL A 7 -1.68 6.69 3.01
C VAL A 7 -0.51 6.90 3.98
N MET A 8 0.64 7.36 3.48
CA MET A 8 1.83 7.58 4.32
C MET A 8 1.60 8.64 5.41
N ARG A 9 0.84 9.70 5.13
CA ARG A 9 0.45 10.70 6.12
C ARG A 9 -0.47 10.14 7.20
N ASN A 10 -1.36 9.21 6.83
CA ASN A 10 -2.22 8.54 7.80
C ASN A 10 -1.42 7.56 8.68
N ILE A 11 -0.47 6.82 8.11
CA ILE A 11 0.42 5.95 8.90
C ILE A 11 1.29 6.79 9.86
N ALA A 12 1.79 7.93 9.41
CA ALA A 12 2.49 8.88 10.27
C ALA A 12 1.61 9.39 11.43
N TYR A 13 0.30 9.60 11.17
CA TYR A 13 -0.64 9.96 12.24
C TYR A 13 -0.79 8.82 13.27
N LEU A 14 -0.90 7.56 12.85
CA LEU A 14 -0.88 6.41 13.78
C LEU A 14 0.41 6.41 14.62
N CYS A 15 1.53 6.82 14.05
CA CYS A 15 2.80 6.91 14.77
C CYS A 15 2.86 8.09 15.77
N SER A 16 2.01 9.10 15.58
CA SER A 16 1.97 10.31 16.41
C SER A 16 1.08 10.20 17.65
N LEU A 17 0.22 9.18 17.72
CA LEU A 17 -0.68 8.96 18.85
C LEU A 17 0.13 8.64 20.11
N LYS A 18 -0.10 9.43 21.17
CA LYS A 18 0.52 9.24 22.49
C LYS A 18 -0.49 8.62 23.44
N ASN A 19 -0.04 7.71 24.30
CA ASN A 19 -0.87 7.03 25.31
C ASN A 19 -2.09 6.29 24.72
N HIS A 20 -2.01 5.84 23.46
CA HIS A 20 -3.04 5.02 22.85
C HIS A 20 -2.69 3.53 23.05
N HIS A 21 -3.69 2.67 23.31
CA HIS A 21 -3.47 1.27 23.66
C HIS A 21 -2.87 0.44 22.52
N VAL A 22 -3.28 0.70 21.27
CA VAL A 22 -2.70 0.04 20.08
C VAL A 22 -1.60 0.84 19.38
N TRP A 23 -1.79 2.14 19.19
CA TRP A 23 -0.93 2.95 18.33
C TRP A 23 0.10 3.77 19.12
N GLY A 24 1.30 3.93 18.57
CA GLY A 24 2.39 4.72 19.13
C GLY A 24 3.53 4.89 18.13
N LYS A 25 4.70 5.35 18.58
CA LYS A 25 5.86 5.71 17.75
C LYS A 25 6.18 4.72 16.61
N ASP A 26 6.06 3.42 16.87
CA ASP A 26 6.42 2.34 15.95
C ASP A 26 5.20 1.68 15.27
N SER A 27 4.04 2.35 15.26
CA SER A 27 2.81 1.87 14.61
C SER A 27 2.99 1.46 13.15
N TRP A 28 3.97 2.06 12.45
CA TRP A 28 4.25 1.74 11.06
C TRP A 28 4.65 0.27 10.85
N GLN A 29 5.23 -0.39 11.85
CA GLN A 29 5.58 -1.81 11.79
C GLN A 29 4.36 -2.73 11.80
N LYS A 30 3.20 -2.20 12.22
CA LYS A 30 1.92 -2.92 12.25
C LYS A 30 1.12 -2.78 10.95
N VAL A 31 1.64 -2.03 9.97
CA VAL A 31 0.94 -1.68 8.73
C VAL A 31 1.77 -2.07 7.51
N VAL A 32 1.20 -2.93 6.67
CA VAL A 32 1.75 -3.28 5.36
C VAL A 32 0.87 -2.67 4.27
N VAL A 33 1.48 -1.93 3.34
CA VAL A 33 0.79 -1.38 2.18
C VAL A 33 1.00 -2.31 0.98
N VAL A 34 -0.08 -2.85 0.45
CA VAL A 34 -0.04 -3.73 -0.73
C VAL A 34 -0.57 -2.98 -1.95
N ILE A 35 0.25 -2.87 -2.99
CA ILE A 35 -0.12 -2.28 -4.28
C ILE A 35 -0.24 -3.41 -5.30
N VAL A 36 -1.44 -3.59 -5.86
CA VAL A 36 -1.69 -4.59 -6.92
C VAL A 36 -1.95 -3.88 -8.24
N CYS A 37 -1.10 -4.13 -9.23
CA CYS A 37 -1.25 -3.62 -10.59
C CYS A 37 -1.81 -4.71 -11.51
N ASP A 38 -2.98 -4.46 -12.09
CA ASP A 38 -3.75 -5.43 -12.88
C ASP A 38 -3.37 -5.40 -14.38
N GLY A 39 -2.21 -5.98 -14.69
CA GLY A 39 -1.67 -6.09 -16.04
C GLY A 39 -0.54 -5.10 -16.30
N ARG A 40 0.68 -5.63 -16.48
CA ARG A 40 1.92 -4.86 -16.65
C ARG A 40 1.84 -3.88 -17.81
N LEU A 41 1.31 -4.32 -18.95
CA LEU A 41 1.18 -3.49 -20.16
C LEU A 41 0.11 -2.37 -20.03
N LYS A 42 -0.74 -2.42 -19.01
CA LYS A 42 -1.76 -1.38 -18.75
C LYS A 42 -1.29 -0.34 -17.75
N MET A 43 -0.08 -0.48 -17.20
CA MET A 43 0.44 0.45 -16.22
C MET A 43 0.80 1.81 -16.85
N ASN A 44 0.43 2.87 -16.14
CA ASN A 44 0.81 4.22 -16.54
C ASN A 44 2.30 4.48 -16.23
N ALA A 45 3.04 4.98 -17.21
CA ALA A 45 4.48 5.27 -17.07
C ALA A 45 4.80 6.22 -15.91
N ARG A 46 3.98 7.26 -15.69
CA ARG A 46 4.16 8.20 -14.57
C ARG A 46 3.96 7.50 -13.21
N THR A 47 3.06 6.51 -13.12
CA THR A 47 2.92 5.70 -11.90
C THR A 47 4.20 4.90 -11.64
N LEU A 48 4.77 4.27 -12.66
CA LEU A 48 6.04 3.53 -12.54
C LEU A 48 7.19 4.46 -12.13
N SER A 49 7.31 5.63 -12.74
CA SER A 49 8.35 6.61 -12.36
C SER A 49 8.21 7.08 -10.91
N VAL A 50 6.98 7.27 -10.42
CA VAL A 50 6.73 7.63 -9.02
C VAL A 50 7.11 6.48 -8.07
N LEU A 51 6.76 5.24 -8.41
CA LEU A 51 7.12 4.07 -7.61
C LEU A 51 8.65 3.86 -7.60
N ALA A 52 9.31 4.08 -8.73
CA ALA A 52 10.78 4.02 -8.82
C ALA A 52 11.45 5.12 -8.02
N ALA A 53 10.96 6.36 -8.10
CA ALA A 53 11.47 7.48 -7.30
C ALA A 53 11.26 7.28 -5.78
N MET A 54 10.32 6.44 -5.38
CA MET A 54 10.10 6.02 -3.99
C MET A 54 10.92 4.78 -3.58
N GLY A 55 11.66 4.17 -4.51
CA GLY A 55 12.43 2.94 -4.32
C GLY A 55 11.61 1.65 -4.39
N ILE A 56 10.31 1.73 -4.65
CA ILE A 56 9.37 0.59 -4.61
C ILE A 56 9.47 -0.27 -5.89
N TYR A 57 9.84 0.34 -7.02
CA TYR A 57 9.91 -0.34 -8.32
C TYR A 57 11.28 -0.15 -8.96
N GLN A 58 11.82 -1.21 -9.56
CA GLN A 58 13.06 -1.17 -10.33
C GLN A 58 12.80 -1.56 -11.78
N GLU A 59 13.12 -0.65 -12.69
CA GLU A 59 12.98 -0.89 -14.13
C GLU A 59 13.99 -1.92 -14.64
N GLY A 60 13.59 -2.73 -15.62
CA GLY A 60 14.44 -3.70 -16.29
C GLY A 60 14.63 -5.05 -15.58
N VAL A 61 14.11 -5.21 -14.36
CA VAL A 61 14.21 -6.48 -13.62
C VAL A 61 13.19 -7.52 -14.10
N GLY A 62 12.00 -7.08 -14.49
CA GLY A 62 10.91 -7.97 -14.86
C GLY A 62 11.20 -8.81 -16.11
N LYS A 63 10.91 -10.12 -16.04
CA LYS A 63 11.05 -11.08 -17.14
C LYS A 63 9.69 -11.66 -17.59
N ASN A 64 9.57 -12.00 -18.86
CA ASN A 64 8.34 -12.63 -19.37
C ASN A 64 8.27 -14.13 -19.04
N THR A 65 9.43 -14.78 -18.92
CA THR A 65 9.56 -16.21 -18.62
C THR A 65 10.72 -16.45 -17.64
N VAL A 66 10.59 -17.49 -16.82
CA VAL A 66 11.63 -18.01 -15.94
C VAL A 66 11.68 -19.52 -16.15
N GLN A 67 12.83 -20.05 -16.57
CA GLN A 67 13.03 -21.48 -16.85
C GLN A 67 11.99 -22.06 -17.83
N GLY A 68 11.58 -21.29 -18.84
CA GLY A 68 10.55 -21.69 -19.82
C GLY A 68 9.11 -21.58 -19.33
N THR A 69 8.88 -21.30 -18.04
CA THR A 69 7.54 -21.03 -17.50
C THR A 69 7.20 -19.56 -17.63
N PRO A 70 6.00 -19.20 -18.15
CA PRO A 70 5.53 -17.81 -18.15
C PRO A 70 5.45 -17.23 -16.74
N VAL A 71 5.86 -15.98 -16.59
CA VAL A 71 5.71 -15.24 -15.33
C VAL A 71 4.25 -14.83 -15.17
N GLU A 72 3.65 -15.06 -14.01
CA GLU A 72 2.27 -14.60 -13.72
C GLU A 72 2.26 -13.20 -13.10
N ALA A 73 3.27 -12.87 -12.29
CA ALA A 73 3.42 -11.58 -11.63
C ALA A 73 4.87 -11.31 -11.20
N HIS A 74 5.19 -10.02 -11.02
CA HIS A 74 6.44 -9.53 -10.45
C HIS A 74 6.17 -8.98 -9.05
N MET A 75 6.95 -9.44 -8.07
CA MET A 75 6.85 -8.98 -6.69
C MET A 75 8.06 -8.13 -6.34
N TYR A 76 7.81 -7.00 -5.69
CA TYR A 76 8.83 -6.13 -5.12
C TYR A 76 8.44 -5.85 -3.66
N GLU A 77 9.43 -5.82 -2.79
CA GLU A 77 9.27 -5.44 -1.40
C GLU A 77 10.28 -4.37 -1.06
N TYR A 78 9.82 -3.28 -0.46
CA TYR A 78 10.68 -2.20 -0.03
C TYR A 78 10.07 -1.42 1.13
N THR A 79 10.88 -1.04 2.11
CA THR A 79 10.48 -0.10 3.16
C THR A 79 10.85 1.31 2.74
N THR A 80 9.88 2.08 2.27
CA THR A 80 10.12 3.46 1.83
C THR A 80 9.92 4.46 2.96
N GLN A 81 10.76 5.48 3.03
CA GLN A 81 10.59 6.64 3.91
C GLN A 81 10.47 7.94 3.10
N ILE A 82 10.12 7.80 1.82
CA ILE A 82 9.99 8.90 0.88
C ILE A 82 8.58 8.87 0.30
N SER A 83 7.93 10.03 0.24
CA SER A 83 6.65 10.19 -0.46
C SER A 83 6.73 11.36 -1.44
N ILE A 84 5.91 11.31 -2.48
CA ILE A 84 5.77 12.40 -3.45
C ILE A 84 4.38 13.01 -3.28
N ASP A 85 4.35 14.29 -2.92
CA ASP A 85 3.10 15.01 -2.66
C ASP A 85 2.32 15.35 -3.96
N PRO A 86 1.08 15.87 -3.87
CA PRO A 86 0.31 16.24 -5.06
C PRO A 86 0.96 17.32 -5.94
N SER A 87 1.88 18.12 -5.38
CA SER A 87 2.68 19.13 -6.09
C SER A 87 3.99 18.56 -6.65
N LEU A 88 4.14 17.23 -6.69
CA LEU A 88 5.31 16.50 -7.17
C LEU A 88 6.60 16.80 -6.39
N LYS A 89 6.49 17.24 -5.13
CA LYS A 89 7.65 17.46 -4.26
C LYS A 89 7.90 16.24 -3.37
N PHE A 90 9.17 15.90 -3.22
CA PHE A 90 9.61 14.88 -2.29
C PHE A 90 9.36 15.32 -0.83
N ARG A 91 8.90 14.37 -0.02
CA ARG A 91 8.73 14.49 1.42
C ARG A 91 9.40 13.30 2.08
N SER A 92 10.27 13.57 3.04
CA SER A 92 11.06 12.59 3.78
C SER A 92 10.76 12.66 5.29
N ALA A 93 11.58 11.99 6.09
CA ALA A 93 11.53 12.02 7.55
C ALA A 93 11.42 13.44 8.15
N GLU A 94 12.16 14.41 7.60
CA GLU A 94 12.15 15.82 8.04
C GLU A 94 10.76 16.48 7.95
N ARG A 95 9.87 15.93 7.11
CA ARG A 95 8.48 16.40 6.93
C ARG A 95 7.46 15.47 7.58
N GLY A 96 7.90 14.64 8.52
CA GLY A 96 7.06 13.74 9.30
C GLY A 96 6.59 12.51 8.54
N ILE A 97 7.29 12.10 7.48
CA ILE A 97 7.05 10.80 6.83
C ILE A 97 7.77 9.72 7.62
N VAL A 98 7.04 8.71 8.05
CA VAL A 98 7.57 7.52 8.73
C VAL A 98 7.88 6.42 7.71
N PRO A 99 8.70 5.41 8.06
CA PRO A 99 8.90 4.25 7.20
C PRO A 99 7.57 3.54 6.94
N VAL A 100 7.39 2.99 5.74
CA VAL A 100 6.21 2.19 5.39
C VAL A 100 6.68 0.99 4.58
N GLN A 101 6.34 -0.22 5.05
CA GLN A 101 6.58 -1.45 4.30
C GLN A 101 5.58 -1.54 3.13
N VAL A 102 6.11 -1.65 1.92
CA VAL A 102 5.32 -1.73 0.70
C VAL A 102 5.61 -3.03 -0.03
N LEU A 103 4.54 -3.77 -0.33
CA LEU A 103 4.55 -4.89 -1.27
C LEU A 103 3.93 -4.42 -2.58
N LEU A 104 4.70 -4.43 -3.66
CA LEU A 104 4.23 -4.14 -5.00
C LEU A 104 4.13 -5.43 -5.81
N CYS A 105 2.92 -5.76 -6.24
CA CYS A 105 2.65 -6.87 -7.14
C CYS A 105 2.18 -6.34 -8.50
N ILE A 106 2.95 -6.62 -9.55
CA ILE A 106 2.57 -6.31 -10.93
C ILE A 106 2.20 -7.62 -11.63
N LYS A 107 0.91 -7.84 -11.89
CA LYS A 107 0.48 -9.02 -12.65
C LYS A 107 0.78 -8.84 -14.14
N GLU A 108 1.14 -9.92 -14.84
CA GLU A 108 1.33 -9.85 -16.30
C GLU A 108 0.02 -9.57 -17.03
N HIS A 109 -1.06 -10.24 -16.62
CA HIS A 109 -2.35 -10.18 -17.31
C HIS A 109 -3.41 -9.44 -16.50
N ASN A 110 -4.21 -8.65 -17.21
CA ASN A 110 -5.39 -8.00 -16.64
C ASN A 110 -6.50 -9.04 -16.45
N LYS A 111 -6.97 -9.23 -15.21
CA LYS A 111 -8.05 -10.16 -14.86
C LYS A 111 -9.28 -9.46 -14.23
N LYS A 112 -9.37 -8.12 -14.33
CA LYS A 112 -10.40 -7.24 -13.77
C LYS A 112 -10.37 -7.13 -12.23
N LYS A 113 -11.09 -6.11 -11.72
CA LYS A 113 -11.12 -5.69 -10.30
C LYS A 113 -11.39 -6.86 -9.34
N ILE A 114 -12.46 -7.62 -9.52
CA ILE A 114 -12.87 -8.66 -8.55
C ILE A 114 -11.83 -9.79 -8.42
N ASN A 115 -11.23 -10.22 -9.54
CA ASN A 115 -10.19 -11.25 -9.50
C ASN A 115 -8.90 -10.72 -8.89
N SER A 116 -8.57 -9.43 -9.11
CA SER A 116 -7.41 -8.81 -8.48
C SER A 116 -7.54 -8.76 -6.95
N HIS A 117 -8.73 -8.45 -6.43
CA HIS A 117 -9.00 -8.52 -4.98
C HIS A 117 -8.88 -9.95 -4.44
N ARG A 118 -9.58 -10.91 -5.08
CA ARG A 118 -9.54 -12.31 -4.67
C ARG A 118 -8.11 -12.86 -4.68
N TRP A 119 -7.36 -12.56 -5.74
CA TRP A 119 -5.95 -12.95 -5.85
C TRP A 119 -5.14 -12.35 -4.70
N ALA A 120 -5.31 -11.06 -4.41
CA ALA A 120 -4.57 -10.39 -3.33
C ALA A 120 -4.87 -11.02 -1.95
N PHE A 121 -6.14 -11.28 -1.64
CA PHE A 121 -6.51 -11.92 -0.38
C PHE A 121 -5.97 -13.34 -0.27
N ASN A 122 -6.02 -14.12 -1.35
CA ASN A 122 -5.50 -15.49 -1.36
C ASN A 122 -3.97 -15.54 -1.28
N ALA A 123 -3.28 -14.58 -1.89
CA ALA A 123 -1.82 -14.53 -1.92
C ALA A 123 -1.23 -13.96 -0.62
N PHE A 124 -1.76 -12.84 -0.14
CA PHE A 124 -1.18 -12.10 0.98
C PHE A 124 -1.86 -12.39 2.32
N GLY A 125 -3.17 -12.70 2.33
CA GLY A 125 -3.93 -12.91 3.56
C GLY A 125 -3.34 -14.00 4.46
N PRO A 126 -3.05 -15.21 3.94
CA PRO A 126 -2.43 -16.28 4.73
C PRO A 126 -1.03 -15.94 5.25
N LEU A 127 -0.28 -15.09 4.55
CA LEU A 127 1.10 -14.74 4.89
C LEU A 127 1.17 -13.57 5.89
N LEU A 128 0.37 -12.54 5.67
CA LEU A 128 0.36 -11.32 6.49
C LEU A 128 -0.54 -11.44 7.73
N GLN A 129 -1.54 -12.34 7.69
CA GLN A 129 -2.53 -12.55 8.75
C GLN A 129 -3.07 -11.22 9.34
N PRO A 130 -3.60 -10.30 8.51
CA PRO A 130 -4.01 -8.99 8.98
C PRO A 130 -5.27 -9.06 9.83
N ASN A 131 -5.29 -8.32 10.95
CA ASN A 131 -6.51 -8.14 11.76
C ASN A 131 -7.58 -7.32 11.03
N VAL A 132 -7.16 -6.32 10.24
CA VAL A 132 -8.05 -5.45 9.46
C VAL A 132 -7.44 -5.23 8.07
N CYS A 133 -8.24 -5.44 7.03
CA CYS A 133 -7.89 -5.14 5.65
C CYS A 133 -8.65 -3.91 5.17
N MET A 134 -7.95 -2.90 4.66
CA MET A 134 -8.57 -1.71 4.06
C MET A 134 -8.32 -1.68 2.56
N LEU A 135 -9.39 -1.71 1.78
CA LEU A 135 -9.33 -1.60 0.33
C LEU A 135 -9.42 -0.13 -0.07
N LEU A 136 -8.45 0.35 -0.84
CA LEU A 136 -8.38 1.72 -1.31
C LEU A 136 -8.23 1.76 -2.82
N ASP A 137 -9.18 2.40 -3.50
CA ASP A 137 -9.10 2.61 -4.94
C ASP A 137 -7.99 3.62 -5.28
N VAL A 138 -7.21 3.31 -6.31
CA VAL A 138 -6.18 4.22 -6.83
C VAL A 138 -6.86 5.48 -7.38
N GLY A 139 -6.37 6.65 -6.95
CA GLY A 139 -6.97 7.94 -7.28
C GLY A 139 -7.69 8.57 -6.09
N THR A 140 -8.13 7.77 -5.12
CA THR A 140 -8.69 8.25 -3.85
C THR A 140 -7.57 8.73 -2.95
N MET A 141 -7.73 9.92 -2.36
CA MET A 141 -6.78 10.46 -1.38
C MET A 141 -7.39 10.33 0.01
N PRO A 142 -6.87 9.45 0.87
CA PRO A 142 -7.29 9.39 2.26
C PRO A 142 -7.10 10.75 2.92
N THR A 143 -8.17 11.29 3.50
CA THR A 143 -8.10 12.53 4.28
C THR A 143 -7.35 12.30 5.58
N ALA A 144 -7.04 13.37 6.30
CA ALA A 144 -6.34 13.25 7.57
C ALA A 144 -7.15 12.39 8.55
N ARG A 145 -6.48 11.39 9.16
CA ARG A 145 -7.03 10.48 10.18
C ARG A 145 -8.08 9.50 9.68
N SER A 146 -8.40 9.44 8.38
CA SER A 146 -9.46 8.56 7.87
C SER A 146 -9.15 7.08 8.08
N ILE A 147 -7.89 6.66 7.90
CA ILE A 147 -7.46 5.27 8.17
C ILE A 147 -7.63 4.93 9.64
N TYR A 148 -7.24 5.84 10.54
CA TYR A 148 -7.44 5.65 11.98
C TYR A 148 -8.92 5.49 12.32
N ARG A 149 -9.81 6.34 11.76
CA ARG A 149 -11.24 6.28 12.03
C ARG A 149 -11.90 4.99 11.51
N LEU A 150 -11.49 4.52 10.34
CA LEU A 150 -11.96 3.24 9.81
C LEU A 150 -11.50 2.08 10.69
N TRP A 151 -10.24 2.08 11.12
CA TRP A 151 -9.72 1.06 12.03
C TRP A 151 -10.41 1.10 13.40
N GLU A 152 -10.66 2.30 13.94
CA GLU A 152 -11.29 2.52 15.24
C GLU A 152 -12.68 1.88 15.32
N ALA A 153 -13.41 1.76 14.21
CA ALA A 153 -14.69 1.04 14.19
C ALA A 153 -14.54 -0.45 14.57
N PHE A 154 -13.50 -1.11 14.08
CA PHE A 154 -13.21 -2.53 14.40
C PHE A 154 -12.66 -2.69 15.82
N ASP A 155 -11.90 -1.71 16.32
CA ASP A 155 -11.36 -1.74 17.68
C ASP A 155 -12.45 -1.52 18.74
N ARG A 156 -13.44 -0.67 18.44
CA ARG A 156 -14.56 -0.37 19.35
C ARG A 156 -15.57 -1.51 19.49
N ASP A 157 -15.84 -2.24 18.40
CA ASP A 157 -16.80 -3.34 18.41
C ASP A 157 -16.25 -4.53 17.62
N LYS A 158 -15.99 -5.63 18.33
CA LYS A 158 -15.46 -6.88 17.78
C LYS A 158 -16.44 -7.58 16.83
N ASN A 159 -17.71 -7.18 16.80
CA ASN A 159 -18.72 -7.73 15.90
C ASN A 159 -18.77 -7.02 14.55
N VAL A 160 -17.99 -5.95 14.35
CA VAL A 160 -17.96 -5.22 13.08
C VAL A 160 -17.26 -6.05 12.01
N GLY A 161 -18.03 -6.46 11.00
CA GLY A 161 -17.52 -7.17 9.81
C GLY A 161 -17.04 -6.24 8.68
N GLY A 162 -17.33 -4.94 8.75
CA GLY A 162 -16.93 -3.98 7.73
C GLY A 162 -17.24 -2.52 8.08
N ALA A 163 -16.45 -1.60 7.53
CA ALA A 163 -16.63 -0.15 7.64
C ALA A 163 -16.33 0.53 6.29
N CYS A 164 -16.98 1.66 6.00
CA CYS A 164 -16.77 2.45 4.78
C CYS A 164 -16.75 3.95 5.08
N GLY A 165 -16.15 4.75 4.19
CA GLY A 165 -16.01 6.20 4.30
C GLY A 165 -15.25 6.81 3.13
#